data_AF-A0A0U0MDF0-F1
#
_entry.id   AF-A0A0U0MDF0-F1
#
_cell.length_a   1.000
_cell.length_b   1.000
_cell.length_c   1.000
_cell.angle_alpha   90.00
_cell.angle_beta   90.00
_cell.angle_gamma   90.00
#
_symmetry.space_group_name_H-M   'P 1'
#
loop_
_entity.id
_entity.type
_entity.pdbx_description
1 polymer ?
#
loop_
_entity_poly.entity_id
_entity_poly.type
_entity_poly.pdbx_seq_one_letter_code
_entity_poly.pdbx_strand_id
1 'polypeptide(L)'
;MQDNYTTKGKHLTIDSRRLIERWKKEGKSNREIASLLGKVPQTIHTEIKRGTVRQCLGKGRFKEVYSADYAQQSYENNRKRSVKKSSLTKELKEKILHYHNQKFSLEMMVMAKGVNVGISTIYYWIHRGKLGLSKQDLLYPRKGKALKKQASTNFKPAGQSIES
;
A
#
# COMPACT_ATOMS: atom_id res chain seq x y z
N MET A 1 -34.36 14.96 0.66
CA MET A 1 -32.96 15.01 1.14
C MET A 1 -32.23 13.86 0.47
N GLN A 2 -31.12 14.10 -0.23
CA GLN A 2 -30.33 13.01 -0.82
C GLN A 2 -29.45 12.41 0.27
N ASP A 3 -29.78 11.19 0.67
CA ASP A 3 -29.02 10.41 1.64
C ASP A 3 -27.67 10.06 1.03
N ASN A 4 -26.69 10.91 1.32
CA ASN A 4 -25.29 10.62 1.05
C ASN A 4 -24.86 9.51 2.01
N TYR A 5 -24.97 8.25 1.58
CA TYR A 5 -24.34 7.12 2.26
C TYR A 5 -22.84 7.41 2.35
N THR A 6 -22.45 8.00 3.48
CA THR A 6 -21.07 8.41 3.74
C THR A 6 -20.21 7.17 3.64
N THR A 7 -19.28 7.16 2.69
CA THR A 7 -18.20 6.17 2.63
C THR A 7 -17.19 6.48 3.73
N LYS A 8 -17.64 6.36 4.98
CA LYS A 8 -16.87 6.60 6.19
C LYS A 8 -15.65 5.68 6.17
N GLY A 9 -14.47 6.25 6.42
CA GLY A 9 -13.21 5.52 6.45
C GLY A 9 -12.58 5.18 5.10
N LYS A 10 -13.23 5.49 3.96
CA LYS A 10 -12.63 5.26 2.64
C LYS A 10 -11.88 6.49 2.12
N HIS A 11 -10.63 6.28 1.71
CA HIS A 11 -9.81 7.30 1.05
C HIS A 11 -10.37 7.68 -0.32
N LEU A 12 -10.02 8.88 -0.80
CA LEU A 12 -10.29 9.28 -2.17
C LEU A 12 -9.50 8.37 -3.12
N THR A 13 -10.18 7.85 -4.15
CA THR A 13 -9.55 7.10 -5.24
C THR A 13 -8.99 8.05 -6.29
N ILE A 14 -8.16 7.53 -7.19
CA ILE A 14 -7.65 8.29 -8.34
C ILE A 14 -8.80 8.85 -9.20
N ASP A 15 -9.88 8.10 -9.38
CA ASP A 15 -11.04 8.54 -10.17
C ASP A 15 -11.73 9.72 -9.50
N SER A 16 -11.93 9.66 -8.17
CA SER A 16 -12.47 10.80 -7.42
C SER A 16 -11.58 12.03 -7.53
N ARG A 17 -10.25 11.88 -7.49
CA ARG A 17 -9.31 12.99 -7.67
C ARG A 17 -9.40 13.61 -9.07
N ARG A 18 -9.49 12.79 -10.11
CA ARG A 18 -9.68 13.25 -11.50
C ARG A 18 -10.99 14.01 -11.69
N LEU A 19 -12.07 13.57 -11.04
CA LEU A 19 -13.35 14.29 -11.03
C LEU A 19 -13.22 15.66 -10.34
N ILE A 20 -12.52 15.74 -9.19
CA ILE A 20 -12.25 17.01 -8.51
C ILE A 20 -11.50 17.97 -9.44
N GLU A 21 -10.47 17.49 -10.14
CA GLU A 21 -9.71 18.31 -11.09
C GLU A 21 -10.58 18.84 -12.22
N ARG A 22 -11.40 17.98 -12.84
CA ARG A 22 -12.34 18.38 -13.90
C ARG A 22 -13.31 19.46 -13.41
N TRP A 23 -14.00 19.21 -12.30
CA TRP A 23 -14.98 20.15 -11.75
C TRP A 23 -14.36 21.45 -11.24
N LYS A 24 -13.08 21.42 -10.84
CA LYS A 24 -12.33 22.65 -10.54
C LYS A 24 -12.01 23.48 -11.76
N LYS A 25 -11.73 22.86 -12.91
CA LYS A 25 -11.60 23.57 -14.19
C LYS A 25 -12.94 24.16 -14.65
N GLU A 26 -14.04 23.48 -14.35
CA GLU A 26 -15.42 23.96 -14.60
C GLU A 26 -15.87 25.08 -13.62
N GLY A 27 -15.08 25.42 -12.61
CA GLY A 27 -15.38 26.52 -11.67
C GLY A 27 -16.28 26.14 -10.49
N LYS A 28 -16.53 24.84 -10.24
CA LYS A 28 -17.39 24.40 -9.13
C LYS A 28 -16.79 24.71 -7.74
N SER A 29 -17.68 25.02 -6.80
CA SER A 29 -17.32 25.23 -5.40
C SER A 29 -16.94 23.91 -4.72
N ASN A 30 -16.16 24.00 -3.63
CA ASN A 30 -15.76 22.80 -2.87
C ASN A 30 -16.96 22.07 -2.25
N ARG A 31 -18.04 22.80 -1.93
CA ARG A 31 -19.26 22.23 -1.36
C ARG A 31 -20.03 21.43 -2.39
N GLU A 32 -20.18 21.94 -3.60
CA GLU A 32 -20.83 21.22 -4.70
C GLU A 32 -20.07 19.95 -5.08
N ILE A 33 -18.75 20.04 -5.20
CA ILE A 33 -17.89 18.87 -5.47
C ILE A 33 -18.06 17.81 -4.38
N ALA A 34 -18.16 18.24 -3.12
CA ALA A 34 -18.35 17.35 -2.00
C ALA A 34 -19.72 16.66 -2.04
N SER A 35 -20.79 17.40 -2.36
CA SER A 35 -22.12 16.84 -2.56
C SER A 35 -22.15 15.82 -3.70
N LEU A 36 -21.48 16.08 -4.82
CA LEU A 36 -21.40 15.16 -5.95
C LEU A 36 -20.65 13.86 -5.63
N LEU A 37 -19.64 13.92 -4.75
CA LEU A 37 -18.86 12.74 -4.34
C LEU A 37 -19.42 12.03 -3.11
N GLY A 38 -20.47 12.57 -2.48
CA GLY A 38 -20.94 12.10 -1.17
C GLY A 38 -19.85 12.21 -0.08
N LYS A 39 -19.02 13.26 -0.14
CA LYS A 39 -17.93 13.53 0.81
C LYS A 39 -18.20 14.79 1.62
N VAL A 40 -17.46 14.96 2.72
CA VAL A 40 -17.54 16.18 3.52
C VAL A 40 -16.79 17.31 2.80
N PRO A 41 -17.33 18.55 2.72
CA PRO A 41 -16.66 19.69 2.08
C PRO A 41 -15.22 19.93 2.57
N GLN A 42 -14.97 19.68 3.85
CA GLN A 42 -13.64 19.78 4.45
C GLN A 42 -12.63 18.79 3.85
N THR A 43 -13.07 17.58 3.50
CA THR A 43 -12.21 16.58 2.84
C THR A 43 -11.76 17.09 1.48
N ILE A 44 -12.66 17.71 0.70
CA ILE A 44 -12.33 18.28 -0.60
C ILE A 44 -11.39 19.48 -0.47
N HIS A 45 -11.64 20.37 0.51
CA HIS A 45 -10.75 21.50 0.77
C HIS A 45 -9.32 21.05 1.11
N THR A 46 -9.17 20.10 2.04
CA THR A 46 -7.86 19.59 2.46
C THR A 46 -7.14 18.84 1.35
N GLU A 47 -7.86 18.07 0.53
CA GLU A 47 -7.31 17.41 -0.65
C GLU A 47 -6.78 18.42 -1.66
N ILE A 48 -7.59 19.44 -2.02
CA ILE A 48 -7.17 20.50 -2.95
C ILE A 48 -5.95 21.23 -2.41
N LYS A 49 -5.98 21.66 -1.15
CA LYS A 49 -4.86 22.36 -0.51
C LYS A 49 -3.55 21.56 -0.58
N ARG A 50 -3.60 20.23 -0.49
CA ARG A 50 -2.43 19.35 -0.57
C ARG A 50 -2.01 19.03 -2.02
N GLY A 51 -2.96 19.00 -2.94
CA GLY A 51 -2.74 18.66 -4.34
C GLY A 51 -2.52 19.85 -5.29
N THR A 52 -2.62 21.08 -4.78
CA THR A 52 -2.32 22.29 -5.55
C THR A 52 -0.83 22.37 -5.86
N VAL A 53 -0.51 22.50 -7.15
CA VAL A 53 0.85 22.68 -7.66
C VAL A 53 1.00 24.04 -8.32
N ARG A 54 2.19 24.62 -8.20
CA ARG A 54 2.54 25.89 -8.85
C ARG A 54 3.05 25.60 -10.26
N GLN A 55 2.22 25.85 -11.27
CA GLN A 55 2.52 25.61 -12.67
C GLN A 55 3.06 26.90 -13.32
N CYS A 56 4.18 26.79 -14.05
CA CYS A 56 4.73 27.89 -14.84
C CYS A 56 3.93 28.05 -16.14
N LEU A 57 3.43 29.25 -16.41
CA LEU A 57 2.73 29.60 -17.65
C LEU A 57 3.64 30.32 -18.66
N GLY A 58 4.89 30.61 -18.27
CA GLY A 58 5.88 31.35 -19.06
C GLY A 58 6.20 32.73 -18.49
N LYS A 59 7.40 33.27 -18.81
CA LYS A 59 7.88 34.61 -18.42
C LYS A 59 7.65 34.98 -16.94
N GLY A 60 7.99 34.08 -16.01
CA GLY A 60 7.86 34.32 -14.57
C GLY A 60 6.43 34.35 -14.03
N ARG A 61 5.42 34.02 -14.85
CA ARG A 61 4.02 33.89 -14.41
C ARG A 61 3.75 32.47 -13.94
N PHE A 62 3.13 32.37 -12.77
CA PHE A 62 2.77 31.11 -12.14
C PHE A 62 1.28 31.07 -11.86
N LYS A 63 0.69 29.88 -11.95
CA LYS A 63 -0.68 29.62 -11.55
C LYS A 63 -0.72 28.43 -10.62
N GLU A 64 -1.51 28.57 -9.57
CA GLU A 64 -1.85 27.46 -8.69
C GLU A 64 -2.97 26.64 -9.32
N VAL A 65 -2.67 25.37 -9.61
CA VAL A 65 -3.62 24.45 -10.24
C VAL A 65 -3.64 23.17 -9.43
N TYR A 66 -4.83 22.64 -9.14
CA TYR A 66 -4.96 21.30 -8.55
C TYR A 66 -4.63 20.25 -9.60
N SER A 67 -3.72 19.33 -9.28
CA SER A 67 -3.38 18.18 -10.13
C SER A 67 -3.74 16.88 -9.42
N ALA A 68 -4.62 16.09 -10.03
CA ALA A 68 -5.05 14.80 -9.47
C ALA A 68 -3.88 13.81 -9.37
N ASP A 69 -3.04 13.75 -10.40
CA ASP A 69 -1.91 12.82 -10.46
C ASP A 69 -0.85 13.16 -9.41
N TYR A 70 -0.54 14.45 -9.21
CA TYR A 70 0.36 14.88 -8.14
C TYR A 70 -0.20 14.55 -6.76
N ALA A 71 -1.49 14.82 -6.52
CA ALA A 71 -2.14 14.52 -5.25
C ALA A 71 -2.11 13.01 -4.94
N GLN A 72 -2.34 12.17 -5.95
CA GLN A 72 -2.23 10.72 -5.84
C GLN A 72 -0.79 10.29 -5.51
N GLN A 73 0.20 10.78 -6.26
CA GLN A 73 1.61 10.46 -6.04
C GLN A 73 2.06 10.88 -4.63
N SER A 74 1.67 12.07 -4.19
CA SER A 74 1.93 12.58 -2.84
C SER A 74 1.32 11.65 -1.77
N TYR A 75 0.07 11.24 -1.95
CA TYR A 75 -0.58 10.27 -1.07
C TYR A 75 0.16 8.93 -1.01
N GLU A 76 0.54 8.36 -2.15
CA GLU A 76 1.28 7.09 -2.21
C GLU A 76 2.65 7.19 -1.56
N ASN A 77 3.38 8.29 -1.80
CA ASN A 77 4.69 8.53 -1.19
C ASN A 77 4.58 8.67 0.33
N ASN A 78 3.57 9.38 0.83
CA ASN A 78 3.30 9.47 2.26
C ASN A 78 2.87 8.12 2.84
N ARG A 79 2.07 7.34 2.09
CA ARG A 79 1.64 6.00 2.50
C ARG A 79 2.81 5.03 2.62
N LYS A 80 3.79 5.11 1.72
CA LYS A 80 5.05 4.34 1.81
C LYS A 80 5.84 4.68 3.08
N ARG A 81 5.79 5.94 3.54
CA ARG A 81 6.45 6.41 4.77
C ARG A 81 5.70 6.07 6.06
N SER A 82 4.40 5.78 5.99
CA SER A 82 3.60 5.39 7.16
C SER A 82 3.93 4.01 7.71
N VAL A 83 4.63 3.17 6.94
CA VAL A 83 5.00 1.81 7.36
C VAL A 83 6.38 1.84 8.01
N LYS A 84 6.56 1.05 9.09
CA LYS A 84 7.86 0.87 9.74
C LYS A 84 8.91 0.43 8.71
N LYS A 85 10.01 1.19 8.61
CA LYS A 85 11.16 0.81 7.78
C LYS A 85 11.69 -0.55 8.24
N SER A 86 12.15 -1.39 7.31
CA SER A 86 12.80 -2.65 7.71
C SER A 86 14.07 -2.35 8.49
N SER A 87 14.33 -3.17 9.52
CA SER A 87 15.60 -3.21 10.26
C SER A 87 16.76 -3.81 9.47
N LEU A 88 16.58 -4.10 8.18
CA LEU A 88 17.63 -4.62 7.31
C LEU A 88 18.60 -3.49 6.95
N THR A 89 19.73 -3.43 7.65
CA THR A 89 20.85 -2.55 7.31
C THR A 89 21.68 -3.14 6.17
N LYS A 90 22.47 -2.30 5.49
CA LYS A 90 23.34 -2.73 4.38
C LYS A 90 24.33 -3.80 4.83
N GLU A 91 25.01 -3.57 5.94
CA GLU A 91 25.97 -4.51 6.53
C GLU A 91 25.33 -5.86 6.88
N LEU A 92 24.12 -5.83 7.45
CA LEU A 92 23.40 -7.05 7.80
C LEU A 92 23.00 -7.84 6.55
N LYS A 93 22.58 -7.15 5.48
CA LYS A 93 22.30 -7.76 4.19
C LYS A 93 23.54 -8.43 3.61
N GLU A 94 24.69 -7.75 3.64
CA GLU A 94 25.96 -8.28 3.14
C GLU A 94 26.42 -9.49 3.94
N LYS A 95 26.34 -9.45 5.28
CA LYS A 95 26.63 -10.62 6.14
C LYS A 95 25.75 -11.81 5.80
N ILE A 96 24.45 -11.60 5.61
CA ILE A 96 23.52 -12.68 5.25
C ILE A 96 23.86 -13.26 3.88
N LEU A 97 24.16 -12.42 2.88
CA LEU A 97 24.53 -12.88 1.55
C LEU A 97 25.87 -13.62 1.53
N HIS A 98 26.85 -13.15 2.30
CA HIS A 98 28.16 -13.80 2.42
C HIS A 98 28.05 -15.25 2.93
N TYR A 99 27.30 -15.45 4.01
CA TYR A 99 27.12 -16.80 4.57
C TYR A 99 26.22 -17.69 3.70
N HIS A 100 25.25 -17.09 2.99
CA HIS A 100 24.45 -17.80 2.01
C HIS A 100 25.32 -18.35 0.86
N ASN A 101 26.25 -17.54 0.34
CA ASN A 101 27.21 -17.98 -0.69
C ASN A 101 28.12 -19.11 -0.20
N GLN A 102 28.46 -19.14 1.09
CA GLN A 102 29.20 -20.22 1.74
C GLN A 102 28.36 -21.47 2.02
N LYS A 103 27.10 -21.52 1.55
CA LYS A 103 26.16 -22.63 1.74
C LYS A 103 25.82 -22.91 3.21
N PHE A 104 25.85 -21.90 4.08
CA PHE A 104 25.34 -22.05 5.44
C PHE A 104 23.81 -22.11 5.47
N SER A 105 23.27 -22.95 6.35
CA SER A 105 21.85 -22.91 6.71
C SER A 105 21.53 -21.62 7.48
N LEU A 106 20.31 -21.11 7.32
CA LEU A 106 19.81 -19.93 8.04
C LEU A 106 19.93 -20.08 9.57
N GLU A 107 19.75 -21.30 10.07
CA GLU A 107 19.91 -21.61 11.50
C GLU A 107 21.36 -21.47 11.96
N MET A 108 22.32 -21.96 11.16
CA MET A 108 23.74 -21.83 11.46
C MET A 108 24.21 -20.38 11.42
N MET A 109 23.66 -19.57 10.51
CA MET A 109 23.98 -18.14 10.42
C MET A 109 23.54 -17.37 11.66
N VAL A 110 22.37 -17.69 12.21
CA VAL A 110 21.86 -17.04 13.41
C VAL A 110 22.58 -17.54 14.66
N MET A 111 22.74 -18.87 14.81
CA MET A 111 23.24 -19.48 16.03
C MET A 111 24.78 -19.48 16.13
N ALA A 112 25.49 -19.80 15.03
CA ALA A 112 26.94 -19.99 15.05
C ALA A 112 27.73 -18.76 14.57
N LYS A 113 27.11 -17.90 13.76
CA LYS A 113 27.77 -16.71 13.18
C LYS A 113 27.30 -15.38 13.76
N GLY A 114 26.43 -15.41 14.77
CA GLY A 114 26.03 -14.23 15.54
C GLY A 114 25.21 -13.20 14.76
N VAL A 115 24.43 -13.62 13.75
CA VAL A 115 23.46 -12.72 13.11
C VAL A 115 22.34 -12.43 14.11
N ASN A 116 22.33 -11.21 14.67
CA ASN A 116 21.38 -10.77 15.71
C ASN A 116 19.96 -10.51 15.17
N VAL A 117 19.40 -11.49 14.45
CA VAL A 117 18.07 -11.45 13.84
C VAL A 117 17.45 -12.83 13.91
N GLY A 118 16.20 -12.93 14.38
CA GLY A 118 15.49 -14.21 14.41
C GLY A 118 15.34 -14.84 13.02
N ILE A 119 15.45 -16.17 12.94
CA ILE A 119 15.34 -16.95 11.69
C ILE A 119 14.07 -16.61 10.90
N SER A 120 12.94 -16.44 11.58
CA SER A 120 11.65 -16.06 10.98
C SER A 120 11.70 -14.70 10.25
N THR A 121 12.47 -13.74 10.76
CA THR A 121 12.65 -12.42 10.16
C THR A 121 13.47 -12.50 8.87
N ILE A 122 14.50 -13.36 8.83
CA ILE A 122 15.28 -13.61 7.62
C ILE A 122 14.38 -14.24 6.54
N TYR A 123 13.60 -15.26 6.90
CA TYR A 123 12.59 -15.84 6.00
C TYR A 123 11.59 -14.80 5.49
N TYR A 124 11.10 -13.92 6.37
CA TYR A 124 10.21 -12.82 5.98
C TYR A 124 10.86 -11.89 4.94
N TRP A 125 12.15 -11.57 5.08
CA TRP A 125 12.86 -10.75 4.10
C TRP A 125 13.08 -11.44 2.76
N ILE A 126 13.33 -12.76 2.75
CA ILE A 126 13.43 -13.58 1.53
C ILE A 126 12.09 -13.59 0.81
N HIS A 127 10.98 -13.88 1.51
CA HIS A 127 9.65 -13.91 0.90
C HIS A 127 9.18 -12.54 0.36
N ARG A 128 9.64 -11.44 0.96
CA ARG A 128 9.38 -10.07 0.48
C ARG A 128 10.40 -9.60 -0.56
N GLY A 129 11.33 -10.45 -1.00
CA GLY A 129 12.34 -10.15 -2.02
C GLY A 129 13.39 -9.12 -1.60
N LYS A 130 13.54 -8.81 -0.31
CA LYS A 130 14.44 -7.73 0.17
C LYS A 130 15.92 -8.10 0.06
N LEU A 131 16.22 -9.40 0.14
CA LEU A 131 17.57 -9.94 0.06
C LEU A 131 17.98 -10.30 -1.37
N GLY A 132 17.06 -10.29 -2.34
CA GLY A 132 17.31 -10.80 -3.70
C GLY A 132 17.42 -12.33 -3.77
N LEU A 133 17.17 -13.02 -2.66
CA LEU A 133 17.12 -14.47 -2.57
C LEU A 133 15.68 -14.94 -2.76
N SER A 134 15.52 -16.04 -3.48
CA SER A 134 14.27 -16.78 -3.59
C SER A 134 14.26 -17.99 -2.63
N LYS A 135 13.10 -18.64 -2.51
CA LYS A 135 12.98 -19.89 -1.75
C LYS A 135 13.87 -21.00 -2.32
N GLN A 136 14.13 -20.98 -3.63
CA GLN A 136 14.89 -22.03 -4.32
C GLN A 136 16.39 -21.94 -4.02
N ASP A 137 16.88 -20.75 -3.70
CA ASP A 137 18.29 -20.49 -3.40
C ASP A 137 18.67 -20.98 -2.00
N LEU A 138 17.69 -21.27 -1.15
CA LEU A 138 17.94 -21.75 0.21
C LEU A 138 18.35 -23.22 0.21
N LEU A 139 19.40 -23.55 0.96
CA LEU A 139 19.86 -24.92 1.14
C LEU A 139 18.78 -25.81 1.77
N TYR A 140 18.06 -25.29 2.77
CA TYR A 140 16.96 -25.98 3.44
C TYR A 140 15.71 -25.11 3.48
N PRO A 141 14.90 -25.09 2.42
CA PRO A 141 13.71 -24.27 2.36
C PRO A 141 12.61 -24.87 3.22
N ARG A 142 12.05 -24.08 4.14
CA ARG A 142 10.91 -24.51 4.95
C ARG A 142 9.72 -24.90 4.05
N LYS A 143 9.18 -26.10 4.27
CA LYS A 143 7.93 -26.53 3.60
C LYS A 143 6.83 -25.54 3.96
N GLY A 144 6.15 -25.03 2.94
CA GLY A 144 4.99 -24.17 3.17
C GLY A 144 3.87 -24.99 3.79
N LYS A 145 3.02 -24.37 4.61
CA LYS A 145 1.76 -25.02 4.99
C LYS A 145 0.91 -25.17 3.73
N ALA A 146 0.34 -26.36 3.53
CA ALA A 146 -0.63 -26.56 2.46
C ALA A 146 -1.76 -25.52 2.62
N LEU A 147 -2.16 -24.89 1.52
CA LEU A 147 -3.32 -24.02 1.52
C LEU A 147 -4.51 -24.85 1.99
N LYS A 148 -5.19 -24.42 3.06
CA LYS A 148 -6.43 -25.05 3.47
C LYS A 148 -7.39 -24.92 2.29
N LYS A 149 -7.91 -26.06 1.79
CA LYS A 149 -8.94 -26.06 0.75
C LYS A 149 -10.09 -25.19 1.26
N GLN A 150 -10.33 -24.05 0.61
CA GLN A 150 -11.55 -23.30 0.89
C GLN A 150 -12.72 -24.01 0.24
N ALA A 151 -13.90 -23.92 0.87
CA ALA A 151 -15.12 -24.39 0.25
C ALA A 151 -15.25 -23.69 -1.11
N SER A 152 -15.55 -24.48 -2.14
CA SER A 152 -15.86 -23.96 -3.47
C SER A 152 -16.92 -22.87 -3.35
N THR A 153 -16.82 -21.81 -4.15
CA THR A 153 -17.90 -20.80 -4.29
C THR A 153 -19.22 -21.44 -4.73
N ASN A 154 -19.17 -22.64 -5.31
CA ASN A 154 -20.32 -23.43 -5.72
C ASN A 154 -20.85 -24.38 -4.61
N PHE A 155 -20.34 -24.29 -3.39
CA PHE A 155 -20.84 -25.07 -2.26
C PHE A 155 -22.23 -24.54 -1.87
N LYS A 156 -23.28 -25.27 -2.24
CA LYS A 156 -24.66 -24.95 -1.86
C LYS A 156 -24.83 -25.15 -0.35
N PRO A 157 -25.30 -24.14 0.42
CA PRO A 157 -25.66 -24.34 1.82
C PRO A 157 -26.81 -25.35 1.92
N ALA A 158 -26.81 -26.18 2.97
CA ALA A 158 -27.90 -27.11 3.24
C ALA A 158 -29.21 -26.32 3.40
N GLY A 159 -30.29 -26.79 2.76
CA GLY A 159 -31.61 -26.16 2.84
C GLY A 159 -32.07 -26.04 4.28
N GLN A 160 -32.75 -24.94 4.61
CA GLN A 160 -33.35 -24.74 5.93
C GLN A 160 -34.47 -25.76 6.12
N SER A 161 -34.40 -26.54 7.20
CA SER A 161 -35.50 -27.40 7.63
C SER A 161 -36.70 -26.53 7.98
N ILE A 162 -37.86 -26.88 7.45
CA ILE A 162 -39.13 -26.26 7.84
C ILE A 162 -39.46 -26.79 9.23
N GLU A 163 -39.49 -25.90 10.23
CA GLU A 163 -40.09 -26.21 11.53
C GLU A 163 -41.62 -26.30 11.32
N SER A 164 -42.16 -27.48 11.61
CA SER A 164 -43.58 -27.82 11.61
C SER A 164 -44.29 -27.31 12.85
#